data_AF-Q9MYR4-F1
#
_entry.id   AF-Q9MYR4-F1
#
_cell.length_a   1.000
_cell.length_b   1.000
_cell.length_c   1.000
_cell.angle_alpha   90.00
_cell.angle_beta   90.00
_cell.angle_gamma   90.00
#
_symmetry.space_group_name_H-M   'P 1'
#
loop_
_entity.id
_entity.type
_entity.pdbx_description
1 polymer ?
#
loop_
_entity_poly.entity_id
_entity_poly.type
_entity_poly.pdbx_seq_one_letter_code
_entity_poly.pdbx_strand_id
1 'polypeptide(L)'
;ELGRVCAEIWNTQKDLLAEFRAYVDTLCRHNYKETAGFTVQRRVEPTVTVSPASTEAPNHHNLLVCSVTDFYPRQVKVKWFRNQQEQTA
;
A
#
# COMPACT_ATOMS: atom_id res chain seq x y z
N GLU A 1 -30.43 10.05 18.03
CA GLU A 1 -29.28 9.28 17.49
C GLU A 1 -29.73 7.88 17.12
N LEU A 2 -29.57 7.50 15.85
CA LEU A 2 -30.02 6.19 15.35
C LEU A 2 -29.17 5.01 15.89
N GLY A 3 -27.93 5.26 16.30
CA GLY A 3 -27.03 4.21 16.80
C GLY A 3 -27.31 3.72 18.22
N ARG A 4 -28.03 4.49 19.04
CA ARG A 4 -28.23 4.17 20.47
C ARG A 4 -29.04 2.89 20.68
N VAL A 5 -30.17 2.76 19.98
CA VAL A 5 -31.05 1.58 20.09
C VAL A 5 -30.31 0.32 19.65
N CYS A 6 -29.54 0.40 18.57
CA CYS A 6 -28.70 -0.72 18.13
C CYS A 6 -27.68 -1.09 19.21
N ALA A 7 -26.93 -0.12 19.74
CA ALA A 7 -25.92 -0.38 20.77
C ALA A 7 -26.52 -1.03 22.02
N GLU A 8 -27.69 -0.55 22.48
CA GLU A 8 -28.42 -1.15 23.61
C GLU A 8 -28.77 -2.61 23.33
N ILE A 9 -29.34 -2.93 22.16
CA ILE A 9 -29.70 -4.30 21.77
C ILE A 9 -28.47 -5.21 21.65
N TRP A 10 -27.37 -4.74 21.07
CA TRP A 10 -26.15 -5.56 20.95
C TRP A 10 -25.48 -5.79 22.31
N ASN A 11 -25.55 -4.81 23.22
CA ASN A 11 -24.94 -4.92 24.55
C ASN A 11 -25.66 -5.90 25.51
N THR A 12 -26.91 -6.27 25.20
CA THR A 12 -27.63 -7.30 25.97
C THR A 12 -27.18 -8.72 25.62
N GLN A 13 -26.60 -8.93 24.44
CA GLN A 13 -26.22 -10.27 23.94
C GLN A 13 -24.81 -10.67 24.43
N LYS A 14 -24.74 -11.28 25.62
CA LYS A 14 -23.46 -11.58 26.30
C LYS A 14 -22.56 -12.56 25.55
N ASP A 15 -23.13 -13.58 24.92
CA ASP A 15 -22.36 -14.58 24.17
C ASP A 15 -21.68 -13.95 22.95
N LEU A 16 -22.41 -13.14 22.19
CA LEU A 16 -21.86 -12.39 21.05
C LEU A 16 -20.79 -11.39 21.50
N LEU A 17 -20.99 -10.70 22.62
CA LEU A 17 -19.96 -9.81 23.16
C LEU A 17 -18.67 -10.56 23.54
N ALA A 18 -18.79 -11.76 24.11
CA ALA A 18 -17.64 -12.59 24.44
C ALA A 18 -16.92 -13.07 23.18
N GLU A 19 -17.67 -13.53 22.17
CA GLU A 19 -17.15 -13.94 20.86
C GLU A 19 -16.42 -12.79 20.14
N PHE A 20 -17.05 -11.62 19.99
CA PHE A 20 -16.42 -10.47 19.33
C PHE A 20 -15.18 -9.97 20.06
N ARG A 21 -15.14 -10.05 21.40
CA ARG A 21 -13.92 -9.73 22.16
C ARG A 21 -12.80 -10.72 21.87
N ALA A 22 -13.12 -11.99 21.66
CA ALA A 22 -12.15 -13.03 21.35
C ALA A 22 -11.61 -12.97 19.90
N TYR A 23 -12.29 -12.29 18.98
CA TYR A 23 -11.88 -12.20 17.57
C TYR A 23 -10.51 -11.56 17.34
N VAL A 24 -10.04 -10.69 18.24
CA VAL A 24 -8.68 -10.14 18.14
C VAL A 24 -7.63 -11.26 18.13
N ASP A 25 -7.78 -12.26 19.00
CA ASP A 25 -6.81 -13.34 19.12
C ASP A 25 -7.12 -14.53 18.23
N THR A 26 -8.40 -14.90 18.12
CA THR A 26 -8.84 -16.09 17.38
C THR A 26 -8.90 -15.87 15.87
N LEU A 27 -9.20 -14.65 15.41
CA LEU A 27 -9.34 -14.32 14.00
C LEU A 27 -8.19 -13.42 13.54
N CYS A 28 -8.06 -12.22 14.10
CA CYS A 28 -7.13 -11.21 13.59
C CYS A 28 -5.67 -11.68 13.74
N ARG A 29 -5.26 -12.08 14.95
CA ARG A 29 -3.89 -12.55 15.21
C ARG A 29 -3.58 -13.86 14.49
N HIS A 30 -4.54 -14.80 14.48
CA HIS A 30 -4.41 -16.05 13.74
C HIS A 30 -4.20 -15.79 12.24
N ASN A 31 -5.14 -15.09 11.58
CA ASN A 31 -5.07 -14.81 10.14
C ASN A 31 -3.82 -14.00 9.78
N TYR A 32 -3.42 -13.04 10.64
CA TYR A 32 -2.17 -12.32 10.43
C TYR A 32 -0.98 -13.28 10.42
N LYS A 33 -0.85 -14.17 11.41
CA LYS A 33 0.26 -15.14 11.45
C LYS A 33 0.27 -16.05 10.23
N GLU A 34 -0.88 -16.58 9.82
CA GLU A 34 -0.98 -17.51 8.69
C GLU A 34 -0.71 -16.82 7.33
N THR A 35 -1.12 -15.55 7.18
CA THR A 35 -1.14 -14.89 5.86
C THR A 35 -0.13 -13.76 5.69
N ALA A 36 0.57 -13.34 6.77
CA ALA A 36 1.48 -12.19 6.72
C ALA A 36 2.58 -12.35 5.67
N GLY A 37 3.04 -13.57 5.40
CA GLY A 37 4.09 -13.83 4.40
C GLY A 37 3.72 -13.34 3.00
N PHE A 38 2.49 -13.61 2.55
CA PHE A 38 2.06 -13.26 1.18
C PHE A 38 1.15 -12.03 1.10
N THR A 39 0.74 -11.45 2.23
CA THR A 39 -0.04 -10.20 2.28
C THR A 39 0.83 -9.02 2.71
N VAL A 40 1.38 -9.06 3.92
CA VAL A 40 2.10 -7.95 4.56
C VAL A 40 3.56 -7.87 4.11
N GLN A 41 4.21 -9.03 4.05
CA GLN A 41 5.63 -9.16 3.73
C GLN A 41 5.88 -9.30 2.22
N ARG A 42 4.81 -9.35 1.41
CA ARG A 42 4.91 -9.46 -0.05
C ARG A 42 5.76 -8.31 -0.61
N ARG A 43 6.75 -8.66 -1.41
CA ARG A 43 7.57 -7.71 -2.19
C ARG A 43 7.63 -8.19 -3.63
N VAL A 44 7.51 -7.26 -4.56
CA VAL A 44 7.70 -7.50 -5.99
C VAL A 44 8.63 -6.42 -6.51
N GLU A 45 9.71 -6.85 -7.16
CA GLU A 45 10.70 -5.93 -7.74
C GLU A 45 10.09 -5.14 -8.91
N PRO A 46 10.47 -3.87 -9.09
CA PRO A 46 10.00 -3.07 -10.21
C PRO A 46 10.66 -3.47 -11.53
N THR A 47 9.88 -3.38 -12.59
CA THR A 47 10.39 -3.24 -13.95
C THR A 47 10.67 -1.75 -14.20
N VAL A 48 11.86 -1.43 -14.69
CA VAL A 48 12.25 -0.04 -14.96
C VAL A 48 12.62 0.13 -16.43
N THR A 49 11.97 1.07 -17.09
CA THR A 49 12.25 1.45 -18.48
C THR A 49 12.51 2.95 -18.55
N VAL A 50 13.62 3.33 -19.20
CA VAL A 50 13.95 4.74 -19.48
C VAL A 50 13.80 5.00 -20.97
N SER A 51 12.99 6.00 -21.33
CA SER A 51 12.76 6.39 -22.72
C SER A 51 12.77 7.91 -22.87
N PRO A 52 13.10 8.45 -24.05
CA PRO A 52 12.80 9.84 -24.39
C PRO A 52 11.31 10.12 -24.26
N ALA A 53 10.94 11.32 -23.83
CA ALA A 53 9.55 11.76 -23.85
C ALA A 53 9.07 11.88 -25.31
N SER A 54 7.92 11.26 -25.62
CA SER A 54 7.35 11.25 -26.98
C SER A 54 6.74 12.59 -27.39
N THR A 55 6.37 13.42 -26.41
CA THR A 55 5.78 14.75 -26.61
C THR A 55 6.73 15.79 -26.07
N GLU A 56 7.01 16.82 -26.86
CA GLU A 56 7.73 18.00 -26.39
C GLU A 56 6.84 18.76 -25.40
N ALA A 57 7.25 18.77 -24.13
CA ALA A 57 6.65 19.68 -23.17
C ALA A 57 7.01 21.11 -23.59
N PRO A 58 6.09 22.09 -23.54
CA PRO A 58 6.28 23.44 -24.10
C PRO A 58 7.51 24.22 -23.61
N ASN A 59 8.23 23.75 -22.59
CA ASN A 59 9.43 24.39 -22.03
C ASN A 59 10.54 23.40 -21.62
N HIS A 60 10.43 22.10 -21.93
CA HIS A 60 11.43 21.09 -21.54
C HIS A 60 11.78 20.19 -22.73
N HIS A 61 12.81 20.59 -23.47
CA HIS A 61 13.38 19.77 -24.54
C HIS A 61 14.25 18.65 -23.95
N ASN A 62 14.34 17.51 -24.63
CA ASN A 62 15.17 16.35 -24.24
C ASN A 62 14.82 15.74 -22.87
N LEU A 63 13.53 15.70 -22.52
CA LEU A 63 13.08 15.05 -21.30
C LEU A 63 13.23 13.52 -21.40
N LEU A 64 13.72 12.90 -20.31
CA LEU A 64 13.69 11.45 -20.12
C LEU A 64 12.55 11.07 -19.19
N VAL A 65 11.87 9.97 -19.50
CA VAL A 65 10.82 9.37 -18.68
C VAL A 65 11.36 8.10 -18.05
N CYS A 66 11.23 7.97 -16.73
CA CYS A 66 11.50 6.72 -16.00
C CYS A 66 10.15 6.08 -15.67
N SER A 67 9.78 5.04 -16.42
CA SER A 67 8.60 4.24 -16.15
C SER A 67 8.95 3.12 -15.17
N VAL A 68 8.31 3.12 -14.01
CA VAL A 68 8.51 2.12 -12.95
C VAL A 68 7.20 1.34 -12.78
N THR A 69 7.19 0.07 -13.19
CA THR A 69 5.98 -0.77 -13.22
C THR A 69 6.15 -2.06 -12.41
N ASP A 70 5.04 -2.78 -12.22
CA ASP A 70 5.01 -4.16 -11.72
C ASP A 70 5.53 -4.41 -10.28
N PHE A 71 5.63 -3.36 -9.45
CA PHE A 71 6.16 -3.48 -8.08
C PHE A 71 5.11 -3.44 -6.98
N TYR A 72 5.49 -3.94 -5.81
CA TYR A 72 4.71 -3.84 -4.57
C TYR A 72 5.63 -3.84 -3.34
N PRO A 73 5.35 -3.03 -2.28
CA PRO A 73 4.22 -2.11 -2.10
C PRO A 73 4.37 -0.81 -2.91
N ARG A 74 3.38 0.08 -2.81
CA ARG A 74 3.31 1.33 -3.61
C ARG A 74 4.48 2.30 -3.37
N GLN A 75 5.12 2.25 -2.21
CA GLN A 75 6.20 3.19 -1.88
C GLN A 75 7.46 2.88 -2.70
N VAL A 76 7.91 3.87 -3.48
CA VAL A 76 9.15 3.82 -4.27
C VAL A 76 9.87 5.17 -4.21
N LYS A 77 11.19 5.16 -4.36
CA LYS A 77 12.03 6.35 -4.48
C LYS A 77 12.81 6.27 -5.78
N VAL A 78 12.69 7.32 -6.61
CA VAL A 78 13.39 7.43 -7.89
C VAL A 78 14.40 8.57 -7.78
N LYS A 79 15.61 8.36 -8.31
CA LYS A 79 16.70 9.35 -8.37
C LYS A 79 17.29 9.35 -9.77
N TRP A 80 17.67 10.52 -10.25
CA TRP A 80 18.39 10.69 -11.52
C TRP A 80 19.86 10.96 -11.26
N PHE A 81 20.72 10.39 -12.10
CA PHE A 81 22.16 10.64 -12.07
C PHE A 81 22.65 10.97 -13.47
N ARG A 82 23.52 11.98 -13.58
CA ARG A 82 24.26 12.31 -14.79
C ARG A 82 25.74 12.23 -14.46
N ASN A 83 26.49 11.35 -15.14
CA ASN A 83 27.92 11.13 -14.87
C ASN A 83 28.20 10.89 -13.37
N GLN A 84 27.39 10.03 -12.73
CA GLN A 84 27.46 9.71 -11.29
C GLN A 84 27.11 10.85 -10.31
N GLN A 85 26.78 12.05 -10.79
CA GLN A 85 26.25 13.12 -9.94
C GLN A 85 24.72 13.09 -9.91
N GLU A 86 24.15 13.06 -8.70
CA GLU A 86 22.69 13.13 -8.48
C GLU A 86 22.15 14.44 -9.05
N GLN A 87 21.10 14.35 -9.86
CA GLN A 87 20.39 15.50 -10.40
C GLN A 87 19.12 15.72 -9.58
N THR A 88 18.94 16.94 -9.07
CA THR A 88 17.70 17.36 -8.43
C THR A 88 16.89 18.18 -9.41
N ALA A 89 15.58 17.94 -9.46
CA ALA A 89 14.65 18.85 -10.14
C ALA A 89 14.52 20.16 -9.36
#